data_AF-A0AAF0UWU8-F1
#
_entry.id   AF-A0AAF0UWU8-F1
#
_cell.length_a   1.000
_cell.length_b   1.000
_cell.length_c   1.000
_cell.angle_alpha   90.00
_cell.angle_beta   90.00
_cell.angle_gamma   90.00
#
_symmetry.space_group_name_H-M   'P 1'
#
loop_
_entity.id
_entity.type
_entity.pdbx_description
1 polymer ?
#
loop_
_entity_poly.entity_id
_entity_poly.type
_entity_poly.pdbx_seq_one_letter_code
_entity_poly.pdbx_strand_id
1 'polypeptide(L)' 'MPSRRANARNANAHNANVIAPVPNHEVKNSNTKTPTLESDPFVNKFPEVFPEDLPGVPTEREIDFGIDILPDTHPISTPP' A
#
# COMPACT_ATOMS: atom_id res chain seq x y z
N MET A 1 -47.47 -12.78 19.06
CA MET A 1 -48.17 -12.10 17.95
C MET A 1 -47.24 -12.08 16.74
N PRO A 2 -47.63 -12.61 15.56
CA PRO A 2 -46.70 -12.94 14.47
C PRO A 2 -46.61 -11.81 13.43
N SER A 3 -45.51 -11.76 12.67
CA SER A 3 -45.58 -11.19 11.32
C SER A 3 -44.74 -12.01 10.33
N ARG A 4 -45.46 -12.58 9.37
CA ARG A 4 -44.98 -13.27 8.17
C ARG A 4 -44.12 -12.33 7.34
N ARG A 5 -43.02 -12.83 6.78
CA ARG A 5 -42.77 -12.68 5.34
C ARG A 5 -41.89 -13.81 4.84
N ALA A 6 -42.45 -14.53 3.88
CA ALA A 6 -41.82 -15.63 3.17
C ALA A 6 -40.62 -15.13 2.38
N ASN A 7 -39.53 -15.92 2.36
CA ASN A 7 -38.62 -15.89 1.24
C ASN A 7 -38.61 -17.27 0.58
N ALA A 8 -38.73 -17.21 -0.73
CA ALA A 8 -39.27 -18.24 -1.59
C ALA A 8 -38.38 -19.49 -1.68
N ARG A 9 -39.06 -20.63 -1.81
CA ARG A 9 -38.51 -21.89 -2.30
C ARG A 9 -37.99 -21.66 -3.73
N ASN A 10 -36.70 -21.72 -3.98
CA ASN A 10 -36.19 -21.94 -5.34
C ASN A 10 -36.10 -23.46 -5.57
N ALA A 11 -37.11 -24.01 -6.23
CA ALA A 11 -37.12 -25.40 -6.63
C ALA A 11 -36.37 -25.52 -7.97
N ASN A 12 -35.06 -25.76 -7.93
CA ASN A 12 -34.28 -26.26 -9.06
C ASN A 12 -33.35 -27.38 -8.60
N ALA A 13 -33.95 -28.50 -8.21
CA ALA A 13 -33.31 -29.69 -7.65
C ALA A 13 -32.63 -30.62 -8.67
N HIS A 14 -31.85 -30.09 -9.64
CA HIS A 14 -31.24 -30.95 -10.69
C HIS A 14 -29.77 -30.65 -11.04
N ASN A 15 -29.02 -29.85 -10.27
CA ASN A 15 -27.57 -29.78 -10.42
C ASN A 15 -26.86 -29.74 -9.05
N ALA A 16 -26.94 -30.86 -8.32
CA ALA A 16 -26.12 -31.07 -7.14
C ALA A 16 -24.64 -31.26 -7.54
N ASN A 17 -23.96 -30.19 -7.94
CA ASN A 17 -22.52 -30.12 -7.79
C ASN A 17 -22.28 -29.39 -6.46
N VAL A 18 -22.00 -30.15 -5.41
CA VAL A 18 -21.60 -29.60 -4.12
C VAL A 18 -20.22 -28.99 -4.34
N ILE A 19 -20.18 -27.75 -4.81
CA ILE A 19 -18.95 -26.96 -4.82
C ILE A 19 -18.62 -26.77 -3.35
N ALA A 20 -17.69 -27.58 -2.84
CA ALA A 20 -17.09 -27.34 -1.55
C ALA A 20 -16.63 -25.87 -1.54
N PRO A 21 -16.94 -25.08 -0.49
CA PRO A 21 -16.42 -23.73 -0.40
C PRO A 21 -14.90 -23.83 -0.55
N VAL A 22 -14.36 -23.21 -1.61
CA VAL A 22 -12.91 -23.07 -1.75
C VAL A 22 -12.44 -22.40 -0.46
N PRO A 23 -11.46 -22.97 0.27
CA PRO A 23 -10.95 -22.32 1.45
C PRO A 23 -10.47 -20.94 1.01
N ASN A 24 -11.16 -19.91 1.50
CA ASN A 24 -10.74 -18.54 1.28
C ASN A 24 -9.28 -18.48 1.73
N HIS A 25 -8.36 -18.14 0.83
CA HIS A 25 -7.05 -17.67 1.26
C HIS A 25 -7.36 -16.41 2.04
N GLU A 26 -7.37 -16.53 3.36
CA GLU A 26 -7.46 -15.40 4.26
C GLU A 26 -6.24 -14.54 3.94
N VAL A 27 -6.43 -13.54 3.08
CA VAL A 27 -5.50 -12.44 2.96
C VAL A 27 -5.58 -11.80 4.33
N LYS A 28 -4.67 -12.21 5.21
CA LYS A 28 -4.38 -11.46 6.42
C LYS A 28 -4.00 -10.08 5.92
N ASN A 29 -4.97 -9.17 5.94
CA ASN A 29 -4.68 -7.76 5.99
C ASN A 29 -3.97 -7.59 7.31
N SER A 30 -2.65 -7.78 7.30
CA SER A 30 -1.87 -7.35 8.41
C SER A 30 -2.14 -5.85 8.50
N ASN A 31 -3.03 -5.47 9.40
CA ASN A 31 -2.93 -4.21 10.10
C ASN A 31 -1.67 -4.30 10.96
N THR A 32 -0.53 -4.52 10.30
CA THR A 32 0.76 -4.21 10.83
C THR A 32 0.65 -2.73 11.04
N LYS A 33 0.54 -2.32 12.32
CA LYS A 33 1.10 -1.04 12.71
C LYS A 33 2.42 -0.96 11.97
N THR A 34 2.49 -0.06 11.00
CA THR A 34 3.72 0.21 10.28
C THR A 34 4.76 0.42 11.39
N PRO A 35 5.80 -0.43 11.49
CA PRO A 35 6.80 -0.25 12.52
C PRO A 35 7.30 1.18 12.37
N THR A 36 7.04 2.00 13.39
CA THR A 36 7.49 3.39 13.39
C THR A 36 9.00 3.35 13.36
N LEU A 37 9.65 4.25 12.61
CA LEU A 37 11.12 4.28 12.53
C LEU A 37 11.75 4.40 13.92
N GLU A 38 11.06 5.04 14.86
CA GLU A 38 11.39 5.12 16.29
C GLU A 38 11.44 3.78 17.04
N SER A 39 10.88 2.71 16.48
CA SER A 39 10.97 1.36 17.06
C SER A 39 12.29 0.65 16.74
N ASP A 40 13.07 1.19 15.79
CA ASP A 40 14.40 0.67 15.46
C ASP A 40 15.45 1.22 16.46
N PRO A 41 16.15 0.33 17.22
CA PRO A 41 17.19 0.74 18.15
C PRO A 41 18.35 1.50 17.50
N PHE A 42 18.53 1.38 16.18
CA PHE A 42 19.53 2.11 15.42
C PHE A 42 19.10 3.56 15.16
N VAL A 43 17.84 3.78 14.80
CA VAL A 43 17.28 5.12 14.54
C VAL A 43 17.31 5.96 15.81
N ASN A 44 16.97 5.39 16.96
CA ASN A 44 17.00 6.08 18.26
C ASN A 44 18.40 6.50 18.72
N LYS A 45 19.48 5.95 18.15
CA LYS A 45 20.85 6.38 18.45
C LYS A 45 21.26 7.65 17.69
N PHE A 46 20.51 7.99 16.63
CA PHE A 46 20.81 9.12 15.76
C PHE A 46 19.54 9.97 15.50
N PRO A 47 18.94 10.56 16.56
CA PRO A 47 17.72 11.35 16.43
C PRO A 47 17.91 12.58 15.52
N GLU A 48 19.14 13.09 15.41
CA GLU A 48 19.48 14.24 14.55
C GLU A 48 19.61 13.89 13.05
N VAL A 49 19.74 12.61 12.70
CA VAL A 49 19.91 12.14 11.31
C VAL A 49 18.55 11.89 10.64
N PHE A 50 17.53 11.58 11.44
CA PHE A 50 16.16 11.35 11.00
C PHE A 50 15.18 12.32 11.69
N PRO A 51 15.35 13.64 11.52
CA PRO A 51 14.40 14.60 12.06
C PRO A 51 13.01 14.40 11.44
N GLU A 52 11.95 14.69 12.21
CA GLU A 52 10.56 14.64 11.73
C GLU A 52 10.33 15.60 10.55
N ASP A 53 11.02 16.74 10.57
CA ASP A 53 11.08 17.71 9.49
C ASP A 53 12.34 17.50 8.64
N LEU A 54 12.23 17.57 7.31
CA LEU A 54 13.39 17.43 6.42
C LEU A 54 14.46 18.48 6.78
N PRO A 55 15.73 18.07 7.03
CA PRO A 55 16.79 19.05 7.20
C PRO A 55 16.86 19.83 5.88
N GLY A 56 17.04 21.16 5.98
CA GLY A 56 17.04 22.04 4.82
C GLY A 56 18.02 21.60 3.72
N VAL A 57 17.99 22.30 2.58
CA VAL A 57 18.89 22.01 1.45
C VAL A 57 20.31 21.83 2.01
N PRO A 58 20.96 20.68 1.76
CA PRO A 58 22.28 20.44 2.32
C PRO A 58 23.19 21.60 1.95
N THR A 59 24.02 22.07 2.90
CA THR A 59 25.06 23.06 2.64
C THR A 59 25.75 22.75 1.33
N GLU A 60 26.06 23.78 0.53
CA GLU A 60 26.61 23.66 -0.83
C GLU A 60 27.68 22.56 -0.89
N ARG A 61 27.24 21.39 -1.37
CA ARG A 61 28.09 20.24 -1.64
C ARG A 61 28.09 20.13 -3.15
N GLU A 62 29.28 20.26 -3.75
CA GLU A 62 29.46 20.03 -5.18
C GLU A 62 29.25 18.54 -5.44
N ILE A 63 28.05 18.19 -5.89
CA ILE A 63 27.67 16.83 -6.26
C ILE A 63 27.22 16.87 -7.71
N ASP A 64 28.03 16.26 -8.58
CA ASP A 64 27.67 16.04 -9.97
C ASP A 64 26.67 14.89 -10.05
N PHE A 65 25.38 15.22 -10.24
CA PHE A 65 24.36 14.22 -10.52
C PHE A 65 24.30 13.94 -12.02
N GLY A 66 24.69 12.72 -12.41
CA GLY A 66 24.45 12.21 -13.76
C GLY A 66 23.00 11.75 -13.91
N ILE A 67 22.38 12.12 -15.03
CA ILE A 67 21.07 11.60 -15.42
C ILE A 67 21.27 10.81 -16.71
N ASP A 68 21.09 9.50 -16.64
CA ASP A 68 21.08 8.65 -17.82
C ASP A 68 19.77 8.86 -18.59
N ILE A 69 19.89 9.32 -19.83
CA ILE A 69 18.75 9.51 -20.73
C ILE A 69 18.85 8.54 -21.91
N LEU A 70 17.70 8.07 -22.39
CA LEU A 70 17.66 7.36 -23.66
C LEU A 70 18.02 8.35 -24.79
N PRO A 71 18.69 7.90 -25.87
CA PRO A 71 19.12 8.77 -26.97
C PRO A 71 18.00 9.62 -27.59
N ASP A 72 16.76 9.13 -27.56
CA ASP A 72 15.59 9.80 -28.15
C ASP A 72 14.80 10.67 -27.15
N THR A 73 15.35 10.93 -25.96
CA THR A 73 14.70 11.76 -24.93
C THR A 73 14.83 13.24 -25.31
N HIS A 74 13.69 13.94 -25.38
CA HIS A 74 13.65 15.37 -25.70
C HIS A 74 13.18 16.20 -24.49
N PRO A 75 13.65 17.44 -24.30
CA PRO A 75 13.18 18.32 -23.24
C PRO A 75 11.67 18.62 -23.35
N ILE A 76 11.00 18.76 -22.21
CA ILE A 76 9.59 19.16 -22.13
C ILE A 76 9.50 20.55 -21.51
N SER A 77 8.67 21.42 -22.07
CA SER A 77 8.42 22.77 -21.56
C SER A 77 6.92 23.01 -21.45
N THR A 78 6.48 23.55 -20.30
CA THR A 78 5.11 24.03 -20.07
C THR A 78 5.14 25.54 -19.83
N PRO A 79 4.26 26.33 -20.47
CA PRO A 79 4.17 27.77 -20.22
C PRO A 79 3.68 28.07 -18.79
N PRO A 80 4.04 29.23 -18.22
CA PRO A 80 3.72 29.63 -16.84
C PRO A 80 2.23 29.92 -16.62
#